data_AF-A0A8B8D8R7-F1
#
_entry.id   AF-A0A8B8D8R7-F1
#
_cell.length_a   1.000
_cell.length_b   1.000
_cell.length_c   1.000
_cell.angle_alpha   90.00
_cell.angle_beta   90.00
_cell.angle_gamma   90.00
#
_symmetry.space_group_name_H-M   'P 1'
#
loop_
_entity.id
_entity.type
_entity.pdbx_description
1 polymer ?
#
loop_
_entity_poly.entity_id
_entity_poly.type
_entity_poly.pdbx_seq_one_letter_code
_entity_poly.pdbx_strand_id
1 'polypeptide(L)'
;MHNITQPSTTKVDTSHNCIDEIENCALYQSMGACHALPQQQDQYEVAFKCQKTCDRCHETYQPLTAVPTTIGTTRARLLCHVCGDYENNNPCSPVSISLGPSVLCPAGSYCMTDVIEKEGNTDMYKRCVNETVCKTLWLAHTSDQDHCMQYDSAVPSWDLTCHFCCTSNGCNQGLIPQKSTLYTAS
;
A
#
# COMPACT_ATOMS: atom_id res chain seq x y z
N MET A 1 -25.78 6.64 -62.77
CA MET A 1 -25.11 5.34 -62.60
C MET A 1 -23.68 5.58 -62.16
N HIS A 2 -23.26 4.85 -61.13
CA HIS A 2 -21.92 4.71 -60.56
C HIS A 2 -21.39 5.76 -59.57
N ASN A 3 -21.05 5.17 -58.43
CA ASN A 3 -20.59 5.59 -57.12
C ASN A 3 -19.06 5.44 -57.06
N ILE A 4 -18.28 6.35 -56.45
CA ILE A 4 -17.00 6.03 -55.79
C ILE A 4 -16.76 6.95 -54.55
N THR A 5 -16.49 6.23 -53.46
CA THR A 5 -16.07 6.46 -52.08
C THR A 5 -14.95 7.50 -51.76
N GLN A 6 -15.17 8.20 -50.62
CA GLN A 6 -14.29 8.81 -49.56
C GLN A 6 -12.76 8.50 -49.51
N PRO A 7 -11.88 9.23 -48.75
CA PRO A 7 -12.11 9.72 -47.36
C PRO A 7 -11.38 10.99 -46.82
N SER A 8 -11.84 11.45 -45.64
CA SER A 8 -11.10 12.06 -44.50
C SER A 8 -10.26 13.34 -44.71
N THR A 9 -10.31 14.35 -43.84
CA THR A 9 -10.12 14.28 -42.38
C THR A 9 -10.88 15.38 -41.63
N THR A 10 -11.87 14.99 -40.82
CA THR A 10 -12.33 15.83 -39.72
C THR A 10 -11.33 15.67 -38.58
N LYS A 11 -10.56 16.72 -38.28
CA LYS A 11 -9.86 16.82 -37.00
C LYS A 11 -10.93 16.87 -35.92
N VAL A 12 -11.11 15.76 -35.20
CA VAL A 12 -11.88 15.74 -33.96
C VAL A 12 -10.99 16.37 -32.90
N ASP A 13 -11.18 17.66 -32.69
CA ASP A 13 -10.66 18.39 -31.54
C ASP A 13 -11.58 18.05 -30.35
N THR A 14 -11.34 16.90 -29.72
CA THR A 14 -11.94 16.57 -28.42
C THR A 14 -11.15 17.30 -27.35
N SER A 15 -11.51 18.56 -27.11
CA SER A 15 -11.24 19.25 -25.85
C SER A 15 -11.91 18.46 -24.72
N HIS A 16 -11.23 17.43 -24.22
CA HIS A 16 -11.57 16.80 -22.95
C HIS A 16 -11.36 17.87 -21.88
N ASN A 17 -12.46 18.35 -21.28
CA ASN A 17 -12.38 19.24 -20.14
C ASN A 17 -11.59 18.55 -19.03
N CYS A 18 -10.40 19.04 -18.71
CA CYS A 18 -9.60 18.49 -17.62
C CYS A 18 -10.26 18.81 -16.29
N ILE A 19 -10.95 17.83 -15.72
CA ILE A 19 -11.64 17.91 -14.45
C ILE A 19 -11.29 16.69 -13.61
N ASP A 20 -11.42 16.84 -12.29
CA ASP A 20 -11.43 15.70 -11.40
C ASP A 20 -12.81 15.04 -11.48
N GLU A 21 -12.84 13.77 -11.87
CA GLU A 21 -14.06 12.95 -12.03
C GLU A 21 -14.58 12.42 -10.69
N ILE A 22 -13.76 12.49 -9.63
CA ILE A 22 -14.11 12.06 -8.27
C ILE A 22 -13.81 13.15 -7.24
N GLU A 23 -14.51 13.09 -6.11
CA GLU A 23 -14.28 13.99 -4.98
C GLU A 23 -13.06 13.58 -4.14
N ASN A 24 -12.58 14.48 -3.28
CA ASN A 24 -11.44 14.25 -2.37
C ASN A 24 -10.09 13.97 -3.05
N CYS A 25 -9.88 14.44 -4.29
CA CYS A 25 -8.61 14.28 -4.98
C CYS A 25 -7.40 14.84 -4.23
N ALA A 26 -7.57 15.89 -3.43
CA ALA A 26 -6.51 16.41 -2.55
C ALA A 26 -6.04 15.38 -1.49
N LEU A 27 -6.96 14.55 -0.97
CA LEU A 27 -6.62 13.45 -0.07
C LEU A 27 -5.80 12.39 -0.81
N TYR A 28 -6.24 11.99 -2.00
CA TYR A 28 -5.53 10.98 -2.78
C TYR A 28 -4.16 11.45 -3.26
N GLN A 29 -4.01 12.73 -3.58
CA GLN A 29 -2.71 13.36 -3.82
C GLN A 29 -1.80 13.23 -2.60
N SER A 30 -2.31 13.53 -1.39
CA SER A 30 -1.55 13.39 -0.15
C SER A 30 -1.16 11.94 0.17
N MET A 31 -1.96 10.98 -0.28
CA MET A 31 -1.68 9.55 -0.18
C MET A 31 -0.73 9.03 -1.28
N GLY A 32 -0.24 9.91 -2.16
CA GLY A 32 0.72 9.58 -3.22
C GLY A 32 0.09 8.98 -4.48
N ALA A 33 -1.24 8.99 -4.63
CA ALA A 33 -1.93 8.40 -5.79
C ALA A 33 -1.45 9.02 -7.11
N CYS A 34 -1.16 10.33 -7.14
CA CYS A 34 -0.69 11.01 -8.35
C CYS A 34 0.65 10.48 -8.89
N HIS A 35 1.45 9.84 -8.04
CA HIS A 35 2.73 9.22 -8.41
C HIS A 35 2.61 7.70 -8.64
N ALA A 36 1.40 7.14 -8.58
CA ALA A 36 1.19 5.73 -8.78
C ALA A 36 1.62 5.29 -10.19
N LEU A 37 2.21 4.10 -10.26
CA LEU A 37 2.57 3.45 -11.52
C LEU A 37 1.41 2.61 -12.05
N PRO A 38 1.36 2.30 -13.36
CA PRO A 38 0.31 1.45 -13.94
C PRO A 38 0.12 0.08 -13.27
N GLN A 39 1.15 -0.40 -12.57
CA GLN A 39 1.15 -1.66 -11.82
C GLN A 39 0.35 -1.58 -10.50
N GLN A 40 0.07 -0.37 -10.02
CA GLN A 40 -0.72 -0.07 -8.82
C GLN A 40 -2.14 0.31 -9.21
N GLN A 41 -2.84 -0.63 -9.86
CA GLN A 41 -4.12 -0.44 -10.56
C GLN A 41 -5.09 0.53 -9.86
N ASP A 42 -5.37 0.33 -8.57
CA ASP A 42 -6.35 1.14 -7.82
C ASP A 42 -5.89 2.60 -7.63
N GLN A 43 -4.63 2.81 -7.24
CA GLN A 43 -4.08 4.16 -7.04
C GLN A 43 -3.85 4.87 -8.37
N TYR A 44 -3.48 4.12 -9.40
CA TYR A 44 -3.32 4.62 -10.75
C TYR A 44 -4.67 5.04 -11.35
N GLU A 45 -5.72 4.24 -11.17
CA GLU A 45 -7.08 4.58 -11.60
C GLU A 45 -7.60 5.83 -10.87
N VAL A 46 -7.33 5.96 -9.56
CA VAL A 46 -7.64 7.17 -8.79
C VAL A 46 -6.87 8.38 -9.33
N ALA A 47 -5.59 8.24 -9.68
CA ALA A 47 -4.81 9.31 -10.30
C ALA A 47 -5.40 9.78 -11.65
N PHE A 48 -5.91 8.82 -12.45
CA PHE A 48 -6.58 9.09 -13.72
C PHE A 48 -7.99 9.65 -13.60
N LYS A 49 -8.66 9.43 -12.47
CA LYS A 49 -9.92 10.10 -12.13
C LYS A 49 -9.68 11.49 -11.52
N CYS A 50 -8.53 11.71 -10.90
CA CYS A 50 -8.08 13.00 -10.37
C CYS A 50 -7.20 13.76 -11.37
N GLN A 51 -7.62 13.86 -12.63
CA GLN A 51 -6.79 14.37 -13.74
C GLN A 51 -6.25 15.78 -13.51
N LYS A 52 -7.08 16.66 -12.94
CA LYS A 52 -6.69 18.04 -12.68
C LYS A 52 -5.79 18.12 -11.46
N THR A 53 -6.12 17.39 -10.39
CA THR A 53 -5.32 17.40 -9.16
C THR A 53 -3.96 16.72 -9.34
N CYS A 54 -3.86 15.72 -10.21
CA CYS A 54 -2.62 14.99 -10.49
C CYS A 54 -1.87 15.52 -11.73
N ASP A 55 -2.29 16.64 -12.32
CA ASP A 55 -1.70 17.23 -13.53
C ASP A 55 -1.62 16.26 -14.75
N ARG A 56 -2.58 15.33 -14.87
CA ARG A 56 -2.64 14.28 -15.90
C ARG A 56 -3.63 14.56 -17.04
N CYS A 57 -4.01 15.83 -17.25
CA CYS A 57 -4.95 16.28 -18.28
C CYS A 57 -4.65 15.83 -19.72
N HIS A 58 -3.38 15.52 -19.99
CA HIS A 58 -2.89 15.13 -21.32
C HIS A 58 -2.50 13.66 -21.42
N GLU A 59 -2.71 12.89 -20.35
CA GLU A 59 -2.42 11.47 -20.33
C GLU A 59 -3.68 10.69 -20.69
N THR A 60 -3.56 9.80 -21.66
CA THR A 60 -4.61 8.82 -21.94
C THR A 60 -4.45 7.63 -21.00
N TYR A 61 -5.51 7.31 -20.25
CA TYR A 61 -5.57 6.05 -19.51
C TYR A 61 -5.48 4.91 -20.52
N GLN A 62 -4.31 4.30 -20.61
CA GLN A 62 -4.17 2.97 -21.18
C GLN A 62 -4.31 2.00 -20.01
N PRO A 63 -5.50 1.44 -19.75
CA PRO A 63 -5.55 0.24 -18.93
C PRO A 63 -4.63 -0.75 -19.63
N LEU A 64 -3.72 -1.36 -18.87
CA LEU A 64 -3.00 -2.52 -19.37
C LEU A 64 -4.08 -3.49 -19.87
N THR A 65 -4.19 -3.59 -21.21
CA THR A 65 -5.05 -4.60 -21.84
C THR A 65 -4.58 -5.90 -21.23
N ALA A 66 -5.50 -6.66 -20.64
CA ALA A 66 -5.20 -7.88 -19.91
C ALA A 66 -4.21 -8.73 -20.71
N VAL A 67 -2.92 -8.54 -20.44
CA VAL A 67 -1.90 -9.51 -20.76
C VAL A 67 -2.41 -10.73 -20.00
N PRO A 68 -2.49 -11.92 -20.63
CA PRO A 68 -2.83 -13.11 -19.89
C PRO A 68 -1.88 -13.14 -18.70
N THR A 69 -2.44 -12.86 -17.52
CA THR A 69 -1.75 -12.93 -16.26
C THR A 69 -1.30 -14.37 -16.22
N THR A 70 -0.03 -14.60 -16.55
CA THR A 70 0.64 -15.82 -16.15
C THR A 70 0.34 -15.88 -14.68
N ILE A 71 -0.41 -16.89 -14.24
CA ILE A 71 -0.95 -17.02 -12.88
C ILE A 71 0.22 -16.77 -11.93
N GLY A 72 0.37 -15.51 -11.52
CA GLY A 72 1.33 -15.09 -10.53
C GLY A 72 0.75 -15.71 -9.30
N THR A 73 1.41 -16.75 -8.82
CA THR A 73 0.96 -17.63 -7.74
C THR A 73 0.33 -16.74 -6.68
N THR A 74 -1.01 -16.68 -6.64
CA THR A 74 -1.69 -15.80 -5.69
C THR A 74 -1.22 -16.27 -4.33
N ARG A 75 -0.46 -15.44 -3.63
CA ARG A 75 0.24 -15.89 -2.43
C ARG A 75 -0.81 -16.45 -1.48
N ALA A 76 -0.54 -17.65 -0.99
CA ALA A 76 -1.46 -18.38 -0.14
C ALA A 76 -1.90 -17.52 1.03
N ARG A 77 -3.12 -17.78 1.52
CA ARG A 77 -3.62 -17.12 2.74
C ARG A 77 -2.61 -17.32 3.87
N LEU A 78 -2.44 -16.26 4.65
CA LEU A 78 -1.42 -16.16 5.67
C LEU A 78 -2.08 -16.04 7.03
N LEU A 79 -1.58 -16.75 8.03
CA LEU A 79 -1.95 -16.50 9.43
C LEU A 79 -1.12 -15.34 9.96
N CYS A 80 -1.78 -14.29 10.43
CA CYS A 80 -1.13 -13.17 11.10
C CYS A 80 -1.68 -12.99 12.49
N HIS A 81 -0.81 -12.57 13.40
CA HIS A 81 -1.24 -12.00 14.65
C HIS A 81 -1.93 -10.66 14.38
N VAL A 82 -3.12 -10.45 14.94
CA VAL A 82 -3.89 -9.22 14.73
C VAL A 82 -4.40 -8.67 16.06
N CYS A 83 -4.15 -7.40 16.32
CA CYS A 83 -4.65 -6.67 17.47
C CYS A 83 -4.61 -5.15 17.23
N GLY A 84 -5.40 -4.44 18.02
CA GLY A 84 -5.56 -3.00 17.89
C GLY A 84 -6.34 -2.63 16.63
N ASP A 85 -6.50 -1.33 16.45
CA ASP A 85 -7.11 -0.69 15.30
C ASP A 85 -6.29 0.55 14.97
N TYR A 86 -5.46 0.41 13.94
CA TYR A 86 -4.54 1.45 13.49
C TYR A 86 -5.28 2.69 12.97
N GLU A 87 -6.39 2.50 12.25
CA GLU A 87 -7.14 3.60 11.63
C GLU A 87 -7.87 4.45 12.68
N ASN A 88 -8.26 3.83 13.81
CA ASN A 88 -8.93 4.48 14.92
C ASN A 88 -8.00 4.82 16.10
N ASN A 89 -6.68 4.66 15.96
CA ASN A 89 -5.68 4.89 17.01
C ASN A 89 -5.97 4.14 18.32
N ASN A 90 -6.46 2.89 18.22
CA ASN A 90 -6.68 2.03 19.39
C ASN A 90 -5.59 0.95 19.47
N PRO A 91 -4.52 1.14 20.26
CA PRO A 91 -3.39 0.22 20.26
C PRO A 91 -3.75 -1.16 20.81
N CYS A 92 -2.91 -2.15 20.51
CA CYS A 92 -2.98 -3.45 21.14
C CYS A 92 -2.82 -3.32 22.66
N SER A 93 -3.61 -4.09 23.42
CA SER A 93 -3.29 -4.28 24.85
C SER A 93 -1.98 -5.05 25.01
N PRO A 94 -1.23 -4.89 26.13
CA PRO A 94 0.02 -5.64 26.36
C PRO A 94 -0.15 -7.17 26.27
N VAL A 95 -1.29 -7.69 26.73
CA VAL A 95 -1.62 -9.12 26.63
C VAL A 95 -1.82 -9.50 25.17
N SER A 96 -2.55 -8.68 24.40
CA SER A 96 -2.80 -8.93 22.99
C SER A 96 -1.53 -8.87 22.16
N ILE A 97 -0.53 -8.06 22.52
CA ILE A 97 0.77 -8.02 21.82
C ILE A 97 1.46 -9.39 21.85
N SER A 98 1.46 -10.06 23.01
CA SER A 98 2.22 -11.31 23.22
C SER A 98 1.40 -12.58 22.99
N LEU A 99 0.10 -12.53 23.31
CA LEU A 99 -0.81 -13.69 23.39
C LEU A 99 -2.11 -13.49 22.61
N GLY A 100 -2.19 -12.43 21.80
CA GLY A 100 -3.32 -12.19 20.92
C GLY A 100 -3.57 -13.30 19.90
N PRO A 101 -4.74 -13.28 19.26
CA PRO A 101 -5.13 -14.31 18.31
C PRO A 101 -4.37 -14.16 16.98
N SER A 102 -4.07 -15.30 16.36
CA SER A 102 -3.74 -15.35 14.93
C SER A 102 -5.01 -15.52 14.11
N VAL A 103 -5.16 -14.72 13.07
CA VAL A 103 -6.30 -14.75 12.15
C VAL A 103 -5.82 -15.09 10.74
N LEU A 104 -6.67 -15.76 9.97
CA LEU A 104 -6.39 -16.08 8.57
C LEU A 104 -6.68 -14.86 7.69
N CYS A 105 -5.64 -14.23 7.17
CA CYS A 105 -5.75 -13.07 6.30
C CYS A 105 -6.23 -13.45 4.88
N PRO A 106 -6.79 -12.46 4.14
CA PRO A 106 -7.10 -12.64 2.72
C PRO A 106 -5.88 -13.12 1.90
N ALA A 107 -6.14 -13.79 0.78
CA ALA A 107 -5.06 -14.20 -0.13
C ALA A 107 -4.29 -12.97 -0.64
N GLY A 108 -2.97 -13.10 -0.80
CA GLY A 108 -2.11 -11.97 -1.14
C GLY A 108 -1.76 -11.01 0.02
N SER A 109 -2.20 -11.30 1.25
CA SER A 109 -1.89 -10.45 2.42
C SER A 109 -0.51 -10.72 3.01
N TYR A 110 -0.03 -9.77 3.79
CA TYR A 110 1.19 -9.78 4.57
C TYR A 110 0.86 -9.44 6.02
N CYS A 111 1.72 -9.84 6.96
CA CYS A 111 1.55 -9.42 8.35
C CYS A 111 2.34 -8.14 8.59
N MET A 112 1.69 -7.14 9.18
CA MET A 112 2.33 -5.91 9.61
C MET A 112 2.39 -5.85 11.14
N THR A 113 3.49 -5.32 11.66
CA THR A 113 3.57 -4.78 13.02
C THR A 113 3.97 -3.32 12.93
N ASP A 114 3.14 -2.43 13.44
CA ASP A 114 3.41 -1.01 13.55
C ASP A 114 3.85 -0.74 15.00
N VAL A 115 4.94 0.00 15.19
CA VAL A 115 5.47 0.43 16.48
C VAL A 115 5.63 1.94 16.45
N ILE A 116 4.93 2.63 17.34
CA ILE A 116 4.93 4.09 17.43
C ILE A 116 5.33 4.47 18.85
N GLU A 117 6.51 5.05 19.02
CA GLU A 117 6.91 5.64 20.30
C GLU A 117 6.66 7.14 20.25
N LYS A 118 5.88 7.65 21.21
CA LYS A 118 5.61 9.08 21.39
C LYS A 118 5.54 9.42 22.87
N GLU A 119 6.31 10.44 23.29
CA GLU A 119 6.27 10.97 24.66
C GLU A 119 6.47 9.89 25.76
N GLY A 120 7.26 8.85 25.47
CA GLY A 120 7.52 7.74 26.39
C GLY A 120 6.42 6.67 26.44
N ASN A 121 5.40 6.76 25.60
CA ASN A 121 4.41 5.70 25.37
C ASN A 121 4.75 4.95 24.07
N THR A 122 4.54 3.63 24.08
CA THR A 122 4.69 2.77 22.89
C THR A 122 3.33 2.21 22.50
N ASP A 123 2.83 2.68 21.36
CA ASP A 123 1.65 2.12 20.72
C ASP A 123 2.07 1.06 19.72
N MET A 124 1.44 -0.11 19.79
CA MET A 124 1.68 -1.21 18.86
C MET A 124 0.40 -1.64 18.20
N TYR A 125 0.47 -1.92 16.89
CA TYR A 125 -0.62 -2.45 16.10
C TYR A 125 -0.14 -3.67 15.32
N LYS A 126 -1.02 -4.66 15.15
CA LYS A 126 -0.72 -5.85 14.35
C LYS A 126 -1.91 -6.12 13.43
N ARG A 127 -1.66 -6.23 12.12
CA ARG A 127 -2.74 -6.27 11.11
C ARG A 127 -2.34 -7.02 9.85
N CYS A 128 -3.35 -7.52 9.14
CA CYS A 128 -3.20 -7.99 7.77
C CYS A 128 -3.11 -6.77 6.84
N VAL A 129 -2.15 -6.73 5.93
CA VAL A 129 -2.01 -5.65 4.95
C VAL A 129 -1.76 -6.22 3.55
N ASN A 130 -1.96 -5.41 2.51
CA ASN A 130 -1.63 -5.78 1.14
C ASN A 130 -0.17 -5.45 0.80
N GLU A 131 0.28 -5.87 -0.39
CA GLU A 131 1.66 -5.64 -0.83
C GLU A 131 2.02 -4.16 -0.95
N THR A 132 1.08 -3.33 -1.41
CA THR A 132 1.28 -1.88 -1.55
C THR A 132 1.65 -1.25 -0.21
N VAL A 133 0.93 -1.58 0.86
CA VAL A 133 1.22 -1.10 2.21
C VAL A 133 2.62 -1.55 2.67
N CYS A 134 3.02 -2.79 2.38
CA CYS A 134 4.37 -3.27 2.70
C CYS A 134 5.47 -2.55 1.91
N LYS A 135 5.24 -2.24 0.63
CA LYS A 135 6.19 -1.47 -0.17
C LYS A 135 6.32 -0.04 0.35
N THR A 136 5.20 0.61 0.69
CA THR A 136 5.19 2.01 1.10
C THR A 136 5.69 2.22 2.53
N LEU A 137 5.14 1.50 3.51
CA LEU A 137 5.42 1.77 4.92
C LEU A 137 6.68 1.04 5.43
N TRP A 138 6.84 -0.22 5.03
CA TRP A 138 8.01 -1.00 5.44
C TRP A 138 9.19 -0.74 4.52
N LEU A 139 9.09 -1.12 3.25
CA LEU A 139 10.25 -1.16 2.36
C LEU A 139 10.82 0.25 2.11
N ALA A 140 9.97 1.22 1.80
CA ALA A 140 10.42 2.56 1.47
C ALA A 140 10.80 3.43 2.69
N HIS A 141 10.23 3.19 3.87
CA HIS A 141 10.39 4.11 5.01
C HIS A 141 11.08 3.51 6.24
N THR A 142 10.98 2.20 6.46
CA THR A 142 11.42 1.56 7.73
C THR A 142 12.59 0.59 7.51
N SER A 143 12.63 -0.11 6.38
CA SER A 143 13.48 -1.30 6.19
C SER A 143 14.99 -1.02 6.18
N ASP A 144 15.38 0.22 5.88
CA ASP A 144 16.74 0.73 5.87
C ASP A 144 17.09 1.56 7.11
N GLN A 145 16.14 1.72 8.04
CA GLN A 145 16.32 2.52 9.25
C GLN A 145 16.94 1.68 10.36
N ASP A 146 18.20 1.96 10.68
CA ASP A 146 18.96 1.21 11.70
C ASP A 146 18.23 1.16 13.05
N HIS A 147 17.59 2.25 13.47
CA HIS A 147 16.85 2.33 14.73
C HIS A 147 15.62 1.39 14.77
N CYS A 148 15.00 1.11 13.63
CA CYS A 148 13.93 0.13 13.53
C CYS A 148 14.48 -1.32 13.46
N MET A 149 15.59 -1.52 12.74
CA MET A 149 16.21 -2.84 12.58
C MET A 149 16.93 -3.34 13.84
N GLN A 150 17.23 -2.42 14.75
CA GLN A 150 17.87 -2.63 16.05
C GLN A 150 16.93 -2.26 17.22
N TYR A 151 15.60 -2.28 17.00
CA TYR A 151 14.61 -1.93 18.01
C TYR A 151 14.75 -2.74 19.31
N ASP A 152 15.28 -3.97 19.24
CA ASP A 152 15.59 -4.81 20.41
C ASP A 152 16.82 -4.36 21.23
N SER A 153 17.62 -3.47 20.67
CA SER A 153 18.95 -3.07 21.16
C SER A 153 19.08 -1.56 21.41
N ALA A 154 18.09 -0.76 21.03
CA ALA A 154 18.16 0.70 21.07
C ALA A 154 17.78 1.30 22.44
N VAL A 155 18.46 2.39 22.81
CA VAL A 155 18.18 3.20 24.00
C VAL A 155 16.95 4.07 23.73
N PRO A 156 15.95 4.13 24.64
CA PRO A 156 14.72 4.86 24.40
C PRO A 156 14.97 6.35 24.56
N SER A 157 15.14 7.04 23.45
CA SER A 157 14.83 8.47 23.39
C SER A 157 14.77 8.87 21.92
N TRP A 158 13.54 9.02 21.43
CA TRP A 158 12.97 10.06 20.55
C TRP A 158 11.68 9.50 19.96
N ASP A 159 10.76 10.37 19.55
CA ASP A 159 9.54 9.92 18.88
C ASP A 159 9.95 9.14 17.61
N LEU A 160 9.55 7.87 17.53
CA LEU A 160 9.90 7.01 16.40
C LEU A 160 8.67 6.26 15.90
N THR A 161 8.68 5.92 14.62
CA THR A 161 7.62 5.13 14.00
C THR A 161 8.24 4.12 13.06
N CYS A 162 8.05 2.85 13.35
CA CYS A 162 8.57 1.73 12.56
C CYS A 162 7.41 0.85 12.11
N HIS A 163 7.41 0.48 10.82
CA HIS A 163 6.42 -0.42 10.24
C HIS A 163 7.10 -1.67 9.71
N PHE A 164 6.91 -2.83 10.32
CA PHE A 164 7.55 -4.07 9.89
C PHE A 164 6.57 -4.94 9.10
N CYS A 165 6.93 -5.33 7.88
CA CYS A 165 6.17 -6.27 7.07
C CYS A 165 6.85 -7.63 6.98
N CYS A 166 6.10 -8.73 7.13
CA CYS A 166 6.62 -10.08 7.01
C CYS A 166 5.68 -11.03 6.26
N THR A 167 6.24 -12.16 5.81
CA THR A 167 5.68 -12.98 4.73
C THR A 167 5.27 -14.40 5.11
N SER A 168 5.61 -14.85 6.32
CA SER A 168 5.38 -16.24 6.78
C SER A 168 4.27 -16.36 7.83
N ASN A 169 3.68 -17.53 7.99
CA ASN A 169 2.61 -17.74 8.97
C ASN A 169 3.11 -17.40 10.38
N GLY A 170 2.36 -16.59 11.11
CA GLY A 170 2.67 -16.17 12.48
C GLY A 170 3.94 -15.33 12.60
N CYS A 171 4.47 -14.80 11.50
CA CYS A 171 5.78 -14.13 11.50
C CYS A 171 5.86 -12.90 12.40
N ASN A 172 4.70 -12.28 12.70
CA ASN A 172 4.58 -11.09 13.53
C ASN A 172 4.13 -11.39 14.99
N GLN A 173 4.34 -12.61 15.49
CA GLN A 173 3.98 -12.98 16.87
C GLN A 173 4.88 -12.32 17.93
N GLY A 174 6.16 -12.07 17.60
CA GLY A 174 7.07 -11.34 18.48
C GLY A 174 6.78 -9.84 18.55
N LEU A 175 7.56 -9.10 19.36
CA LEU A 175 7.49 -7.64 19.41
C LEU A 175 7.74 -7.01 18.03
N ILE A 176 8.76 -7.51 17.34
CA ILE A 176 9.00 -7.27 15.91
C ILE A 176 9.01 -8.61 15.17
N PRO A 177 8.71 -8.63 13.86
CA PRO A 177 8.78 -9.85 13.07
C PRO A 177 10.16 -10.51 13.04
N GLN A 178 10.19 -11.82 12.82
CA GLN A 178 11.45 -12.54 12.62
C GLN A 178 12.16 -12.03 11.36
N LYS A 179 13.44 -11.67 11.49
CA LYS A 179 14.22 -11.03 10.41
C LYS A 179 14.22 -11.82 9.10
N SER A 180 14.31 -13.16 9.17
CA SER A 180 14.29 -14.06 8.00
C SER A 180 12.94 -14.06 7.25
N THR A 181 11.89 -13.55 7.87
CA THR A 181 10.53 -13.53 7.29
C THR A 181 10.13 -12.16 6.77
N LEU A 182 10.97 -11.14 6.98
CA LEU A 182 10.70 -9.77 6.55
C LEU A 182 10.50 -9.71 5.04
N TYR A 183 9.56 -8.86 4.63
CA TYR A 183 9.31 -8.62 3.22
C TYR A 183 10.54 -8.01 2.58
N THR A 184 10.94 -8.60 1.45
CA THR A 184 11.99 -8.10 0.57
C THR A 184 11.40 -7.94 -0.82
N ALA A 185 11.80 -6.89 -1.55
CA ALA A 185 11.44 -6.77 -2.95
C ALA A 185 12.03 -7.96 -3.70
N SER A 186 11.19 -8.62 -4.50
CA SER A 186 11.58 -9.73 -5.39
C SER A 186 11.98 -9.18 -6.76
#